data_AF-A0A7V4XB39-F1
#
_entry.id   AF-A0A7V4XB39-F1
#
_cell.length_a   1.000
_cell.length_b   1.000
_cell.length_c   1.000
_cell.angle_alpha   90.00
_cell.angle_beta   90.00
_cell.angle_gamma   90.00
#
_symmetry.space_group_name_H-M   'P 1'
#
loop_
_entity.id
_entity.type
_entity.pdbx_description
1 polymer ?
#
loop_
_entity_poly.entity_id
_entity_poly.type
_entity_poly.pdbx_seq_one_letter_code
_entity_poly.pdbx_strand_id
1 'polypeptide(L)'
;MFSGAYEHSVDDKGRTVIPARFRAKLGESFVITRGLHGCLWVFSERAWPQIQQKLTPKSLLDARGIKLERYFLGAASECIPDKQGRVPIPQILMDHAGIKPGDNVWVVGLTDKLEIWNKSRWDEFNNSLTDQIIAELGMEAEAP
;
A
#
# COMPACT_ATOMS: atom_id res chain seq x y z
N MET A 1 -11.90 -6.33 -8.13
CA MET A 1 -11.39 -5.00 -8.46
C MET A 1 -11.64 -4.01 -7.32
N PHE A 2 -10.61 -3.31 -6.87
CA PHE A 2 -10.69 -2.16 -5.97
C PHE A 2 -10.70 -0.85 -6.77
N SER A 3 -11.48 0.14 -6.34
CA SER A 3 -11.51 1.47 -6.94
C SER A 3 -11.97 2.53 -5.96
N GLY A 4 -11.43 3.75 -6.12
CA GLY A 4 -11.75 4.96 -5.35
C GLY A 4 -10.88 5.17 -4.10
N ALA A 5 -10.93 6.37 -3.52
CA ALA A 5 -10.13 6.79 -2.37
C ALA A 5 -11.01 7.21 -1.18
N TYR A 6 -10.54 6.93 0.04
CA TYR A 6 -11.24 7.30 1.28
C TYR A 6 -10.28 7.81 2.34
N GLU A 7 -10.66 8.91 2.99
CA GLU A 7 -9.89 9.48 4.08
C GLU A 7 -10.34 8.91 5.43
N HIS A 8 -9.38 8.50 6.25
CA HIS A 8 -9.59 8.02 7.61
C HIS A 8 -8.48 8.51 8.54
N SER A 9 -8.82 8.80 9.80
CA SER A 9 -7.85 9.13 10.83
C SER A 9 -7.10 7.90 11.33
N VAL A 10 -5.87 8.09 11.79
CA VAL A 10 -5.07 7.10 12.52
C VAL A 10 -5.24 7.33 14.01
N ASP A 11 -5.69 6.31 14.74
CA ASP A 11 -5.90 6.43 16.18
C ASP A 11 -4.59 6.41 16.99
N ASP A 12 -4.68 6.68 18.29
CA ASP A 12 -3.55 6.73 19.23
C ASP A 12 -2.73 5.42 19.29
N LYS A 13 -3.27 4.32 18.77
CA LYS A 13 -2.63 3.00 18.72
C LYS A 13 -2.08 2.67 17.32
N GLY A 14 -2.02 3.64 16.42
CA GLY A 14 -1.53 3.45 15.06
C GLY A 14 -2.46 2.62 14.18
N ARG A 15 -3.79 2.65 14.46
CA ARG A 15 -4.77 1.90 13.67
C ARG A 15 -5.57 2.83 12.77
N THR A 16 -5.86 2.38 11.55
CA THR A 16 -6.76 3.08 10.61
C THR A 16 -7.90 2.18 10.17
N VAL A 17 -8.99 2.77 9.69
CA VAL A 17 -10.15 2.03 9.18
C VAL A 17 -9.89 1.59 7.75
N ILE A 18 -10.16 0.31 7.45
CA ILE A 18 -10.32 -0.12 6.05
C ILE A 18 -11.80 0.01 5.65
N PRO A 19 -12.11 0.77 4.58
CA PRO A 19 -13.48 0.94 4.09
C PRO A 19 -14.21 -0.39 3.89
N ALA A 20 -15.47 -0.46 4.31
CA ALA A 20 -16.26 -1.70 4.25
C ALA A 20 -16.32 -2.32 2.83
N ARG A 21 -16.40 -1.48 1.78
CA ARG A 21 -16.39 -1.94 0.37
C ARG A 21 -15.11 -2.67 -0.03
N PHE A 22 -13.99 -2.36 0.66
CA PHE A 22 -12.70 -3.00 0.42
C PHE A 22 -12.51 -4.21 1.31
N ARG A 23 -12.91 -4.14 2.59
CA ARG A 23 -12.83 -5.28 3.53
C ARG A 23 -13.49 -6.54 2.98
N ALA A 24 -14.68 -6.41 2.39
CA ALA A 24 -15.41 -7.54 1.80
C ALA A 24 -14.62 -8.29 0.69
N LYS A 25 -13.66 -7.62 0.05
CA LYS A 25 -12.82 -8.20 -1.02
C LYS A 25 -11.43 -8.62 -0.55
N LEU A 26 -10.96 -8.11 0.59
CA LEU A 26 -9.66 -8.47 1.16
C LEU A 26 -9.69 -9.84 1.84
N GLY A 27 -10.81 -10.20 2.47
CA GLY A 27 -10.94 -11.40 3.29
C GLY A 27 -10.92 -11.07 4.78
N GLU A 28 -10.76 -12.10 5.61
CA GLU A 28 -10.69 -11.98 7.07
C GLU A 28 -9.35 -11.41 7.54
N SER A 29 -8.27 -11.77 6.85
CA SER A 29 -6.95 -11.17 7.01
C SER A 29 -6.44 -10.64 5.66
N PHE A 30 -5.37 -9.87 5.70
CA PHE A 30 -4.66 -9.40 4.52
C PHE A 30 -3.22 -9.01 4.88
N VAL A 31 -2.38 -8.79 3.88
CA VAL A 31 -0.99 -8.40 4.09
C VAL A 31 -0.80 -6.93 3.79
N ILE A 32 -0.14 -6.21 4.70
CA ILE A 32 0.35 -4.86 4.49
C ILE A 32 1.88 -4.92 4.31
N THR A 33 2.41 -4.21 3.33
CA THR A 33 3.86 -4.03 3.13
C THR A 33 4.17 -2.61 2.67
N ARG A 34 5.46 -2.28 2.51
CA ARG A 34 5.90 -1.03 1.91
C ARG A 34 5.39 -0.94 0.46
N GLY A 35 4.93 0.23 0.08
CA GLY A 35 4.71 0.62 -1.30
C GLY A 35 5.79 1.60 -1.78
N LEU A 36 5.65 2.02 -3.02
CA LEU A 36 6.48 3.06 -3.61
C LEU A 36 6.01 4.45 -3.16
N HIS A 37 6.84 5.48 -3.38
CA HIS A 37 6.50 6.87 -3.06
C HIS A 37 6.09 7.11 -1.59
N GLY A 38 6.54 6.25 -0.68
CA GLY A 38 6.22 6.35 0.74
C GLY A 38 4.76 5.99 1.07
N CYS A 39 4.08 5.21 0.23
CA CYS A 39 2.81 4.59 0.57
C CYS A 39 3.00 3.19 1.15
N LEU A 40 1.91 2.58 1.60
CA LEU A 40 1.84 1.17 1.97
C LEU A 40 0.96 0.43 0.97
N TRP A 41 1.31 -0.80 0.63
CA TRP A 41 0.45 -1.67 -0.17
C TRP A 41 -0.31 -2.64 0.72
N VAL A 42 -1.55 -2.90 0.35
CA VAL A 42 -2.41 -3.90 0.98
C VAL A 42 -2.87 -4.91 -0.06
N PHE A 43 -2.63 -6.19 0.21
CA PHE A 43 -3.04 -7.29 -0.66
C PHE A 43 -3.93 -8.27 0.10
N SER A 44 -5.00 -8.71 -0.55
CA SER A 44 -5.78 -9.86 -0.07
C SER A 44 -4.90 -11.11 0.02
N GLU A 45 -5.24 -12.06 0.89
CA GLU A 45 -4.56 -13.37 0.96
C GLU A 45 -4.49 -14.07 -0.40
N ARG A 46 -5.52 -13.92 -1.23
CA ARG A 46 -5.58 -14.52 -2.57
C ARG A 46 -4.56 -13.93 -3.55
N ALA A 47 -4.19 -12.66 -3.39
CA ALA A 47 -3.31 -11.91 -4.30
C ALA A 47 -1.85 -11.89 -3.83
N TRP A 48 -1.63 -12.07 -2.52
CA TRP A 48 -0.31 -11.98 -1.93
C TRP A 48 0.70 -13.00 -2.46
N PRO A 49 0.37 -14.30 -2.64
CA PRO A 49 1.31 -15.29 -3.17
C PRO A 49 1.89 -14.94 -4.54
N GLN A 50 1.08 -14.33 -5.42
CA GLN A 50 1.52 -13.89 -6.75
C GLN A 50 2.50 -12.71 -6.65
N ILE A 51 2.30 -11.83 -5.67
CA ILE A 51 3.21 -10.71 -5.40
C ILE A 51 4.52 -11.23 -4.78
N GLN A 52 4.43 -12.16 -3.82
CA GLN A 52 5.61 -12.79 -3.22
C GLN A 52 6.48 -13.44 -4.30
N GLN A 53 5.88 -14.24 -5.18
CA GLN A 53 6.61 -14.89 -6.26
C GLN A 53 7.35 -13.90 -7.19
N LYS A 54 6.77 -12.73 -7.45
CA LYS A 54 7.41 -11.67 -8.25
C LYS A 54 8.58 -11.00 -7.53
N LEU A 55 8.57 -11.00 -6.19
CA LEU A 55 9.57 -10.36 -5.35
C LEU A 55 10.69 -11.32 -4.92
N THR A 56 10.44 -12.63 -4.93
CA THR A 56 11.43 -13.66 -4.63
C THR A 56 12.52 -13.71 -5.71
N PRO A 57 13.81 -13.68 -5.33
CA PRO A 57 14.92 -13.76 -6.28
C PRO A 57 14.92 -15.12 -7.01
N LYS A 58 15.32 -15.10 -8.28
CA LYS A 58 15.43 -16.35 -9.09
C LYS A 58 16.64 -17.21 -8.71
N SER A 59 17.61 -16.63 -8.00
CA SER A 59 18.84 -17.28 -7.57
C SER A 59 19.37 -16.60 -6.30
N LEU A 60 20.10 -17.35 -5.47
CA LEU A 60 20.77 -16.83 -4.27
C LEU A 60 21.86 -15.77 -4.57
N LEU A 61 22.25 -15.62 -5.84
CA LEU A 61 23.23 -14.61 -6.29
C LEU A 61 22.57 -13.40 -6.99
N ASP A 62 21.24 -13.37 -7.10
CA ASP A 62 20.51 -12.23 -7.67
C ASP A 62 20.49 -11.06 -6.67
N ALA A 63 21.55 -10.26 -6.69
CA ALA A 63 21.72 -9.12 -5.79
C ALA A 63 20.57 -8.10 -5.89
N ARG A 64 19.93 -7.96 -7.06
CA ARG A 64 18.79 -7.06 -7.24
C ARG A 64 17.53 -7.66 -6.61
N GLY A 65 17.24 -8.92 -6.90
CA GLY A 65 16.10 -9.65 -6.34
C GLY A 65 16.16 -9.70 -4.81
N ILE A 66 17.33 -10.01 -4.23
CA ILE A 66 17.51 -10.05 -2.76
C ILE A 66 17.25 -8.69 -2.11
N LYS A 67 17.64 -7.58 -2.76
CA LYS A 67 17.34 -6.23 -2.24
C LYS A 67 15.84 -5.96 -2.24
N LEU A 68 15.13 -6.30 -3.31
CA LEU A 68 13.68 -6.11 -3.41
C LEU A 68 12.94 -7.00 -2.40
N GLU A 69 13.33 -8.28 -2.31
CA GLU A 69 12.79 -9.23 -1.35
C GLU A 69 12.90 -8.70 0.09
N ARG A 70 14.11 -8.30 0.51
CA ARG A 70 14.32 -7.73 1.85
C ARG A 70 13.54 -6.44 2.08
N TYR A 71 13.45 -5.59 1.06
CA TYR A 71 12.78 -4.31 1.18
C TYR A 71 11.27 -4.44 1.38
N PHE A 72 10.62 -5.28 0.56
CA PHE A 72 9.18 -5.48 0.56
C PHE A 72 8.75 -6.61 1.51
N LEU A 73 9.26 -7.83 1.32
CA LEU A 73 8.83 -8.98 2.12
C LEU A 73 9.32 -8.88 3.57
N GLY A 74 10.50 -8.31 3.80
CA GLY A 74 11.02 -8.09 5.16
C GLY A 74 10.21 -7.10 6.01
N ALA A 75 9.36 -6.28 5.38
CA ALA A 75 8.43 -5.38 6.06
C ALA A 75 6.97 -5.82 5.95
N ALA A 76 6.69 -6.94 5.28
CA ALA A 76 5.33 -7.43 5.10
C ALA A 76 4.79 -7.99 6.43
N SER A 77 3.54 -7.66 6.75
CA SER A 77 2.86 -8.13 7.95
C SER A 77 1.43 -8.53 7.62
N GLU A 78 1.05 -9.73 8.03
CA GLU A 78 -0.34 -10.15 8.06
C GLU A 78 -1.09 -9.34 9.12
N CYS A 79 -2.31 -8.93 8.78
CA CYS A 79 -3.13 -8.04 9.58
C CYS A 79 -4.59 -8.52 9.58
N ILE A 80 -5.22 -8.49 10.76
CA ILE A 80 -6.63 -8.84 10.96
C ILE A 80 -7.34 -7.59 11.49
N PRO A 81 -8.39 -7.09 10.82
CA PRO A 81 -9.18 -5.99 11.34
C PRO A 81 -9.87 -6.33 12.65
N ASP A 82 -10.01 -5.35 13.53
CA ASP A 82 -10.86 -5.49 14.71
C ASP A 82 -12.36 -5.47 14.35
N LYS A 83 -13.23 -5.62 15.35
CA LYS A 83 -14.70 -5.59 15.16
C LYS A 83 -15.22 -4.29 14.54
N GLN A 84 -14.47 -3.19 14.62
CA GLN A 84 -14.81 -1.90 14.03
C GLN A 84 -14.21 -1.73 12.62
N GLY A 85 -13.48 -2.72 12.12
CA GLY A 85 -12.80 -2.67 10.83
C GLY A 85 -11.50 -1.87 10.86
N ARG A 86 -10.96 -1.56 12.05
CA ARG A 86 -9.66 -0.90 12.19
C ARG A 86 -8.55 -1.93 12.10
N VAL A 87 -7.49 -1.58 11.40
CA VAL A 87 -6.30 -2.40 11.23
C VAL A 87 -5.08 -1.70 11.87
N PRO A 88 -4.26 -2.40 12.66
CA PRO A 88 -2.98 -1.85 13.10
C PRO A 88 -2.02 -1.69 11.94
N ILE A 89 -1.36 -0.54 11.85
CA ILE A 89 -0.23 -0.34 10.96
C ILE A 89 1.05 -0.60 11.77
N PRO A 90 1.82 -1.66 11.47
CA PRO A 90 3.10 -1.91 12.12
C PRO A 90 4.01 -0.69 12.13
N GLN A 91 4.76 -0.47 13.21
CA GLN A 91 5.61 0.72 13.37
C GLN A 91 6.58 0.92 12.20
N ILE A 92 7.23 -0.14 11.72
CA ILE A 92 8.14 -0.09 10.57
C ILE A 92 7.47 0.44 9.28
N LEU A 93 6.16 0.22 9.13
CA LEU A 93 5.37 0.69 8.00
C LEU A 93 4.90 2.13 8.23
N MET A 94 4.53 2.50 9.46
CA MET A 94 4.26 3.89 9.81
C MET A 94 5.49 4.78 9.55
N ASP A 95 6.67 4.34 9.97
CA ASP A 95 7.93 5.07 9.77
C ASP A 95 8.24 5.25 8.28
N HIS A 96 8.10 4.19 7.48
CA HIS A 96 8.27 4.25 6.02
C HIS A 96 7.27 5.23 5.39
N ALA A 97 6.00 5.14 5.77
CA ALA A 97 4.93 5.94 5.19
C ALA A 97 4.83 7.37 5.75
N GLY A 98 5.63 7.71 6.76
CA GLY A 98 5.55 9.00 7.45
C GLY A 98 4.19 9.21 8.12
N ILE A 99 3.57 8.13 8.63
CA ILE A 99 2.28 8.16 9.31
C ILE A 99 2.52 8.21 10.82
N LYS A 100 1.77 9.05 11.54
CA LYS A 100 1.78 9.12 13.00
C LYS A 100 0.35 9.01 13.55
N PRO A 101 0.18 8.59 14.81
CA PRO A 101 -1.10 8.72 15.50
C PRO A 101 -1.63 10.16 15.44
N GLY A 102 -2.92 10.32 15.13
CA GLY A 102 -3.56 11.62 14.92
C GLY A 102 -3.50 12.14 13.48
N ASP A 103 -2.69 11.55 12.59
CA ASP A 103 -2.70 11.90 11.17
C ASP A 103 -3.95 11.37 10.46
N ASN A 104 -4.25 11.95 9.30
CA ASN A 104 -5.18 11.36 8.33
C ASN A 104 -4.43 10.59 7.26
N VAL A 105 -5.05 9.52 6.78
CA VAL A 105 -4.56 8.68 5.69
C VAL A 105 -5.61 8.51 4.60
N TRP A 106 -5.14 8.37 3.37
CA TRP A 106 -5.96 7.93 2.25
C TRP A 106 -5.83 6.43 2.05
N VAL A 107 -6.96 5.72 2.02
CA VAL A 107 -7.06 4.32 1.59
C VAL A 107 -7.57 4.29 0.15
N VAL A 108 -6.70 3.96 -0.78
CA VAL A 108 -6.93 4.06 -2.23
C VAL A 108 -7.00 2.68 -2.85
N GLY A 109 -8.06 2.40 -3.60
CA GLY A 109 -8.23 1.14 -4.31
C GLY A 109 -7.67 1.20 -5.73
N LEU A 110 -6.74 0.30 -6.06
CA LEU A 110 -6.09 0.21 -7.37
C LEU A 110 -6.15 -1.23 -7.90
N THR A 111 -7.26 -1.58 -8.54
CA THR A 111 -7.49 -2.86 -9.24
C THR A 111 -7.31 -4.11 -8.36
N ASP A 112 -6.08 -4.56 -8.14
CA ASP A 112 -5.67 -5.76 -7.42
C ASP A 112 -5.11 -5.49 -6.02
N LYS A 113 -4.83 -4.23 -5.69
CA LYS A 113 -4.32 -3.81 -4.37
C LYS A 113 -5.08 -2.62 -3.80
N LEU A 114 -4.86 -2.36 -2.51
CA LEU A 114 -5.06 -1.03 -1.94
C LEU A 114 -3.72 -0.38 -1.67
N GLU A 115 -3.75 0.94 -1.55
CA GLU A 115 -2.67 1.72 -0.98
C GLU A 115 -3.15 2.48 0.24
N ILE A 116 -2.28 2.65 1.23
CA ILE A 116 -2.47 3.54 2.37
C ILE A 116 -1.41 4.63 2.29
N TRP A 117 -1.84 5.88 2.27
CA TRP A 117 -0.97 7.04 2.17
C TRP A 117 -1.17 7.97 3.35
N ASN A 118 -0.09 8.55 3.88
CA ASN A 118 -0.23 9.77 4.67
C ASN A 118 -0.90 10.85 3.79
N LYS A 119 -1.88 11.58 4.33
CA LYS A 119 -2.61 12.60 3.58
C LYS A 119 -1.70 13.64 2.92
N SER A 120 -0.72 14.18 3.64
CA SER A 120 0.15 15.22 3.09
C SER A 120 1.00 14.70 1.92
N ARG A 121 1.49 13.47 2.02
CA ARG A 121 2.26 12.82 0.94
C ARG A 121 1.39 12.50 -0.27
N TRP A 122 0.15 12.07 -0.06
CA TRP A 122 -0.81 11.88 -1.14
C TRP A 122 -1.09 13.20 -1.86
N ASP A 123 -1.35 14.27 -1.10
CA ASP A 123 -1.61 15.59 -1.64
C ASP A 123 -0.39 16.12 -2.41
N GLU A 124 0.82 15.98 -1.86
CA GLU A 124 2.08 16.33 -2.53
C GLU A 124 2.28 15.55 -3.83
N PHE A 125 2.09 14.23 -3.80
CA PHE A 125 2.20 13.38 -4.98
C PHE A 125 1.22 13.81 -6.08
N ASN A 126 -0.07 14.00 -5.76
CA ASN A 126 -1.05 14.41 -6.77
C ASN A 126 -0.83 15.84 -7.26
N ASN A 127 -0.41 16.76 -6.40
CA ASN A 127 -0.08 18.13 -6.81
C ASN A 127 1.14 18.18 -7.73
N SER A 128 2.05 17.20 -7.63
CA SER A 128 3.17 17.08 -8.57
C SER A 128 2.75 16.60 -9.96
N LEU A 129 1.57 15.99 -10.09
CA LEU A 129 1.03 15.44 -11.35
C LEU A 129 0.16 16.47 -12.07
N THR A 130 0.80 17.39 -12.77
CA THR A 130 0.10 18.34 -13.66
C THR A 130 -0.50 17.62 -14.87
N ASP A 131 -1.49 18.24 -15.54
CA ASP A 131 -2.08 17.69 -16.77
C ASP A 131 -1.02 17.37 -17.84
N GLN A 132 0.02 18.21 -17.94
CA GLN A 132 1.14 17.97 -18.86
C GLN A 132 1.91 16.68 -18.49
N ILE A 133 2.28 16.54 -17.21
CA ILE A 133 2.99 15.35 -16.72
C ILE A 133 2.14 14.10 -16.91
N ILE A 134 0.84 14.17 -16.62
CA ILE A 134 -0.08 13.05 -16.81
C ILE A 134 -0.15 12.66 -18.29
N ALA A 135 -0.23 13.63 -19.20
CA ALA A 135 -0.24 13.37 -20.65
C ALA A 135 1.08 12.71 -21.11
N GLU A 136 2.23 13.22 -20.66
CA GLU A 136 3.55 12.65 -20.99
C GLU A 136 3.68 11.19 -20.52
N LEU A 137 3.32 10.91 -19.27
CA LEU A 137 3.33 9.54 -18.72
C LEU A 137 2.40 8.59 -19.48
N GLY A 138 1.25 9.07 -19.93
CA GLY A 138 0.30 8.30 -20.73
C GLY A 138 0.87 7.87 -22.08
N MET A 139 1.59 8.77 -22.76
CA MET A 139 2.21 8.46 -24.05
C MET A 139 3.37 7.47 -23.94
N GLU A 140 4.19 7.56 -22.88
CA GLU A 140 5.30 6.61 -22.66
C GLU A 140 4.80 5.18 -22.40
N ALA A 141 3.65 5.03 -21.72
CA ALA A 141 3.08 3.71 -21.44
C ALA A 141 2.56 2.99 -22.71
N GLU A 142 2.29 3.73 -23.79
CA GLU A 142 1.85 3.21 -25.08
C GLU A 142 3.01 2.97 -26.07
N ALA A 143 4.24 3.34 -25.70
CA ALA A 143 5.42 3.09 -26.52
C ALA A 143 5.77 1.58 -26.54
N PRO A 144 6.11 1.01 -27.71
CA PRO A 144 6.34 -0.42 -27.90
C PRO A 144 7.57 -0.99 -27.18
#